data_AF-A0A154BN31-F1
#
_entry.id   AF-A0A154BN31-F1
#
_cell.length_a   1.000
_cell.length_b   1.000
_cell.length_c   1.000
_cell.angle_alpha   90.00
_cell.angle_beta   90.00
_cell.angle_gamma   90.00
#
_symmetry.space_group_name_H-M   'P 1'
#
loop_
_entity.id
_entity.type
_entity.pdbx_description
1 polymer ?
#
loop_
_entity_poly.entity_id
_entity_poly.type
_entity_poly.pdbx_seq_one_letter_code
_entity_poly.pdbx_strand_id
1 'polypeptide(L)' 'MAEQAIREEILRLLRLQRHDFINHIQVIQAFIQLGKLDKALRYIDDMVKSPEMTGDLLALYQPRIEDKLAE' A
#
# COMPACT_ATOMS: atom_id res chain seq x y z
N MET A 1 24.22 11.35 -7.47
CA MET A 1 23.93 9.94 -7.82
C MET A 1 22.99 9.31 -6.81
N ALA A 2 23.36 9.22 -5.52
CA ALA A 2 22.49 8.67 -4.47
C ALA A 2 21.14 9.39 -4.31
N GLU A 3 21.12 10.73 -4.33
CA GLU A 3 19.88 11.51 -4.21
C GLU A 3 18.85 11.22 -5.33
N GLN A 4 19.34 11.02 -6.56
CA GLN A 4 18.52 10.64 -7.71
C GLN A 4 17.90 9.25 -7.51
N ALA A 5 18.71 8.28 -7.06
CA ALA A 5 18.27 6.91 -6.80
C ALA A 5 17.22 6.83 -5.68
N ILE A 6 17.42 7.59 -4.60
CA ILE A 6 16.45 7.69 -3.49
C ILE A 6 15.13 8.28 -4.00
N ARG A 7 15.18 9.37 -4.77
CA ARG A 7 13.99 9.99 -5.36
C ARG A 7 13.22 8.99 -6.24
N GLU A 8 13.91 8.24 -7.10
CA GLU A 8 13.28 7.24 -7.96
C GLU A 8 12.66 6.10 -7.15
N GLU A 9 13.31 5.67 -6.07
CA GLU A 9 12.78 4.65 -5.18
C GLU A 9 11.52 5.15 -4.45
N ILE A 10 11.52 6.37 -3.91
CA ILE A 10 10.32 6.97 -3.29
C ILE A 10 9.17 7.03 -4.30
N LEU A 11 9.43 7.45 -5.54
CA LEU A 11 8.41 7.48 -6.59
C LEU A 11 7.88 6.08 -6.91
N ARG A 12 8.74 5.05 -6.90
CA ARG A 12 8.36 3.66 -7.09
C ARG A 12 7.44 3.17 -5.97
N LEU A 13 7.80 3.47 -4.72
CA LEU A 13 7.01 3.11 -3.53
C LEU A 13 5.63 3.78 -3.53
N LEU A 14 5.57 5.07 -3.84
CA LEU A 14 4.30 5.80 -3.97
C LEU A 14 3.39 5.23 -5.08
N ARG A 15 3.97 4.75 -6.18
CA ARG A 15 3.21 4.09 -7.26
C ARG A 15 2.61 2.76 -6.79
N LEU A 16 3.37 1.97 -6.03
CA LEU A 16 2.90 0.70 -5.46
C LEU A 16 1.77 0.95 -4.45
N GLN A 17 1.97 1.87 -3.51
CA GLN A 17 0.94 2.24 -2.54
C GLN A 17 -0.36 2.68 -3.24
N ARG A 18 -0.26 3.51 -4.28
CA ARG A 18 -1.44 3.94 -5.04
C ARG A 18 -2.12 2.78 -5.76
N HIS A 19 -1.35 1.86 -6.34
CA HIS A 19 -1.90 0.67 -6.98
C HIS A 19 -2.70 -0.17 -5.99
N ASP A 20 -2.12 -0.46 -4.83
CA ASP A 20 -2.74 -1.31 -3.81
C ASP A 20 -4.01 -0.64 -3.26
N PHE A 21 -3.97 0.67 -3.01
CA PHE A 21 -5.14 1.45 -2.62
C PHE A 21 -6.29 1.34 -3.64
N ILE A 22 -6.00 1.51 -4.94
CA ILE A 22 -7.00 1.39 -6.00
C ILE A 22 -7.57 -0.03 -6.04
N ASN A 23 -6.71 -1.05 -5.89
CA ASN A 23 -7.13 -2.44 -5.88
C ASN A 23 -8.09 -2.75 -4.70
N HIS A 24 -7.79 -2.26 -3.50
CA HIS A 24 -8.69 -2.40 -2.34
C HIS A 24 -10.07 -1.80 -2.63
N ILE A 25 -10.12 -0.60 -3.22
CA ILE A 25 -11.39 0.05 -3.61
C ILE A 25 -12.13 -0.79 -4.66
N GLN A 26 -11.43 -1.33 -5.65
CA GLN A 26 -12.03 -2.20 -6.68
C GLN A 26 -12.64 -3.48 -6.08
N VAL A 27 -11.95 -4.11 -5.12
CA VAL A 27 -12.46 -5.30 -4.41
C VAL A 27 -13.74 -4.96 -3.63
N ILE A 28 -13.74 -3.84 -2.90
CA ILE A 28 -14.92 -3.36 -2.16
C ILE A 28 -16.07 -3.10 -3.14
N GLN A 29 -15.81 -2.40 -4.24
CA GLN A 29 -16.80 -2.10 -5.27
C GLN A 29 -17.39 -3.39 -5.87
N ALA A 30 -16.55 -4.41 -6.16
CA ALA A 30 -16.99 -5.69 -6.67
C ALA A 30 -17.91 -6.42 -5.67
N PHE A 31 -17.59 -6.41 -4.37
CA PHE A 31 -18.47 -6.97 -3.35
C PHE A 31 -19.83 -6.25 -3.29
N ILE A 32 -19.83 -4.92 -3.37
CA ILE A 32 -21.07 -4.12 -3.39
C ILE A 32 -21.92 -4.45 -4.62
N GLN A 33 -21.32 -4.48 -5.82
CA GLN A 33 -22.02 -4.80 -7.07
C GLN A 33 -22.64 -6.21 -7.07
N LEU A 34 -22.01 -7.16 -6.37
CA LEU A 34 -22.51 -8.52 -6.22
C LEU A 34 -23.54 -8.68 -5.09
N GLY A 35 -23.93 -7.60 -4.40
CA GLY A 35 -24.82 -7.63 -3.25
C GLY A 35 -24.22 -8.28 -1.99
N LYS A 36 -22.89 -8.47 -1.95
CA LYS A 36 -22.16 -9.13 -0.86
C LYS A 36 -21.71 -8.12 0.20
N LEU A 37 -22.64 -7.36 0.75
CA LEU A 37 -22.34 -6.24 1.68
C LEU A 37 -21.57 -6.69 2.92
N ASP A 38 -21.89 -7.86 3.50
CA ASP A 38 -21.15 -8.39 4.65
C ASP A 38 -19.67 -8.64 4.33
N LYS A 39 -19.36 -9.04 3.09
CA LYS A 39 -17.98 -9.25 2.65
C LYS A 39 -17.27 -7.93 2.43
N ALA A 40 -17.94 -6.92 1.89
CA ALA A 40 -17.39 -5.58 1.77
C ALA A 40 -17.03 -5.00 3.15
N LEU A 41 -17.95 -5.11 4.12
CA LEU A 41 -17.72 -4.62 5.48
C LEU A 41 -16.58 -5.36 6.19
N ARG A 42 -16.54 -6.70 6.10
CA ARG A 42 -15.43 -7.47 6.65
C ARG A 42 -14.09 -7.10 6.01
N TYR A 43 -14.05 -6.95 4.69
CA TYR A 43 -12.84 -6.56 3.98
C TYR A 43 -12.34 -5.17 4.41
N ILE A 44 -13.24 -4.22 4.64
CA ILE A 44 -12.89 -2.90 5.17
C ILE A 44 -12.33 -3.00 6.59
N ASP A 45 -12.97 -3.80 7.46
CA ASP A 45 -12.52 -3.99 8.85
C ASP A 45 -11.13 -4.65 8.91
N ASP A 46 -10.89 -5.67 8.08
CA ASP A 46 -9.59 -6.32 7.93
C ASP A 46 -8.54 -5.33 7.41
N MET A 47 -8.89 -4.48 6.44
CA MET A 47 -8.02 -3.46 5.88
C MET A 47 -7.62 -2.40 6.92
N VAL A 48 -8.56 -1.94 7.75
CA VAL A 48 -8.29 -0.98 8.83
C VAL A 48 -7.36 -1.57 9.89
N LYS A 49 -7.44 -2.88 10.14
CA LYS A 49 -6.57 -3.59 11.08
C LYS A 49 -5.21 -3.97 10.47
N SER A 50 -5.05 -3.85 9.15
CA SER A 50 -3.79 -4.20 8.49
C SER A 50 -2.68 -3.19 8.83
N PRO A 51 -1.49 -3.67 9.22
CA PRO A 51 -0.29 -2.84 9.36
C PRO A 51 0.08 -2.08 8.09
N GLU A 52 -0.35 -2.54 6.92
CA GLU A 52 -0.09 -1.89 5.63
C GLU A 52 -0.83 -0.55 5.49
N MET A 53 -1.95 -0.40 6.20
CA MET A 53 -2.79 0.80 6.19
C MET A 53 -2.61 1.68 7.42
N THR A 54 -2.15 1.11 8.53
CA THR A 54 -1.94 1.81 9.82
C THR A 54 -0.49 2.05 10.18
N GLY A 55 0.44 1.35 9.54
CA GLY A 55 1.88 1.48 9.78
C GLY A 55 2.47 2.75 9.18
N ASP A 56 3.53 3.25 9.81
CA ASP A 56 4.34 4.30 9.23
C ASP A 56 4.96 3.77 7.92
N LEU A 57 4.48 4.30 6.79
CA LEU A 57 4.95 3.92 5.46
C LEU A 57 6.47 4.03 5.34
N LEU A 58 7.07 5.02 6.01
CA LEU A 58 8.52 5.18 6.01
C LEU A 58 9.18 4.02 6.77
N ALA A 59 8.67 3.62 7.93
CA ALA A 59 9.19 2.47 8.67
C ALA A 59 9.04 1.14 7.90
N LEU A 60 7.95 0.97 7.15
CA LEU A 60 7.72 -0.24 6.34
C LEU A 60 8.73 -0.36 5.18
N TYR A 61 9.15 0.77 4.61
CA TYR A 61 10.08 0.80 3.49
C TYR A 61 11.52 1.15 3.86
N GLN A 62 11.78 1.53 5.12
CA GLN A 62 13.11 1.90 5.61
C GLN A 62 14.18 0.83 5.36
N PRO A 63 13.95 -0.47 5.61
CA PRO A 63 14.95 -1.51 5.30
C PRO A 63 15.32 -1.55 3.81
N ARG A 64 14.34 -1.23 2.94
CA ARG A 64 14.47 -1.28 1.48
C ARG A 64 15.17 -0.05 0.90
N ILE A 65 15.14 1.07 1.63
CA ILE A 65 15.90 2.28 1.32
C ILE A 65 17.35 2.12 1.80
N GLU A 66 17.56 1.53 2.97
CA GLU A 66 18.89 1.30 3.55
C GLU A 66 19.74 0.32 2.71
N ASP A 67 19.17 -0.76 2.20
CA ASP A 67 19.88 -1.70 1.30
C ASP A 67 20.41 -1.03 0.02
N LYS A 68 19.65 -0.08 -0.55
CA LYS A 68 20.05 0.68 -1.74
C LYS A 68 21.06 1.79 -1.46
N LEU A 69 21.24 2.17 -0.20
CA LEU A 69 22.24 3.16 0.22
C LEU A 69 23.59 2.50 0.53
N ALA A 70 23.60 1.18 0.77
CA ALA A 70 24.80 0.39 1.03
C ALA A 70 25.49 -0.12 -0.27
N GLU A 71 24.81 -0.06 -1.41
CA GLU A 71 25.35 -0.28 -2.77
C GLU A 71 25.82 1.04 -3.43
#